data_AF-A0A135VKD0-F1
#
_entry.id   AF-A0A135VKD0-F1
#
_cell.length_a   1.000
_cell.length_b   1.000
_cell.length_c   1.000
_cell.angle_alpha   90.00
_cell.angle_beta   90.00
_cell.angle_gamma   90.00
#
_symmetry.space_group_name_H-M   'P 1'
#
loop_
_entity.id
_entity.type
_entity.pdbx_description
1 polymer ?
#
loop_
_entity_poly.entity_id
_entity_poly.type
_entity_poly.pdbx_seq_one_letter_code
_entity_poly.pdbx_strand_id
1 'polypeptide(L)'
;MYCHGTMKAQMSKVARRLIVIGSVESAWTRKQKWMVVQCIVHRLPEIKERFDSTGSGRSDKGGVDIWFEKLMEIFAEVNFKAFPPVGEKPQCYYDRNKRMADWGTEFWGFLPINHSLKRSGTMQTIRMADKQDKVTHVYIVSDTGYFETKSRGFYEVVE
;
A
#
# COMPACT_ATOMS: atom_id res chain seq x y z
N MET A 1 30.68 35.42 -30.05
CA MET A 1 30.93 33.97 -29.81
C MET A 1 29.92 33.52 -28.76
N TYR A 2 28.88 32.80 -29.17
CA TYR A 2 27.77 32.42 -28.30
C TYR A 2 28.08 31.10 -27.58
N CYS A 3 28.22 31.13 -26.25
CA CYS A 3 28.15 29.93 -25.42
C CYS A 3 26.69 29.69 -25.01
N HIS A 4 25.90 29.10 -25.91
CA HIS A 4 24.62 28.50 -25.55
C HIS A 4 24.87 27.11 -24.97
N GLY A 5 25.26 27.07 -23.70
CA GLY A 5 25.22 25.84 -22.91
C GLY A 5 23.76 25.55 -22.57
N THR A 6 23.07 24.76 -23.41
CA THR A 6 21.79 24.17 -23.03
C THR A 6 22.02 23.16 -21.92
N MET A 7 21.95 23.62 -20.67
CA MET A 7 21.68 22.74 -19.53
C MET A 7 20.32 22.09 -19.78
N LYS A 8 20.30 20.93 -20.45
CA LYS A 8 19.21 19.98 -20.34
C LYS A 8 19.18 19.57 -18.88
N ALA A 9 18.34 20.24 -18.09
CA ALA A 9 17.89 19.70 -16.83
C ALA A 9 17.31 18.31 -17.14
N GLN A 10 18.07 17.26 -16.89
CA GLN A 10 17.51 15.93 -16.70
C GLN A 10 16.62 16.05 -15.47
N MET A 11 15.37 16.42 -15.68
CA MET A 11 14.32 16.17 -14.70
C MET A 11 14.33 14.67 -14.50
N SER A 12 15.00 14.19 -13.46
CA SER A 12 14.88 12.81 -13.03
C SER A 12 13.39 12.58 -12.82
N LYS A 13 12.76 11.74 -13.67
CA LYS A 13 11.40 11.28 -13.39
C LYS A 13 11.43 10.72 -11.97
N VAL A 14 10.69 11.35 -11.06
CA VAL A 14 10.55 10.84 -9.70
C VAL A 14 9.90 9.48 -9.83
N ALA A 15 10.62 8.43 -9.45
CA ALA A 15 10.12 7.06 -9.55
C ALA A 15 8.83 6.95 -8.73
N ARG A 16 7.72 6.64 -9.40
CA ARG A 16 6.40 6.54 -8.77
C ARG A 16 6.23 5.14 -8.22
N ARG A 17 5.98 5.04 -6.92
CA ARG A 17 5.96 3.78 -6.16
C ARG A 17 4.66 3.65 -5.39
N LEU A 18 3.88 2.62 -5.71
CA LEU A 18 2.66 2.29 -4.98
C LEU A 18 2.98 1.37 -3.81
N ILE A 19 2.52 1.72 -2.61
CA ILE A 19 2.51 0.82 -1.45
C ILE A 19 1.11 0.29 -1.21
N VAL A 20 0.99 -1.04 -1.13
CA VAL A 20 -0.25 -1.77 -0.81
C VAL A 20 -0.09 -2.40 0.57
N ILE A 21 -0.99 -2.06 1.49
CA ILE A 21 -0.97 -2.54 2.87
C ILE A 21 -2.35 -3.02 3.32
N GLY A 22 -2.38 -4.08 4.12
CA GLY A 22 -3.59 -4.62 4.74
C GLY A 22 -3.32 -5.09 6.16
N SER A 23 -4.38 -5.40 6.92
CA SER A 23 -4.25 -5.92 8.28
C SER A 23 -4.23 -7.44 8.35
N VAL A 24 -3.71 -7.96 9.45
CA VAL A 24 -3.46 -9.40 9.65
C VAL A 24 -4.75 -10.22 9.72
N GLU A 25 -4.65 -11.42 9.14
CA GLU A 25 -5.69 -12.27 8.56
C GLU A 25 -6.75 -12.90 9.47
N SER A 26 -6.64 -12.90 10.80
CA SER A 26 -7.65 -13.57 11.65
C SER A 26 -9.02 -12.87 11.65
N ALA A 27 -9.06 -11.59 11.26
CA ALA A 27 -10.28 -10.82 11.12
C ALA A 27 -10.89 -10.85 9.71
N TRP A 28 -10.19 -11.44 8.73
CA TRP A 28 -10.60 -11.45 7.34
C TRP A 28 -11.31 -12.76 6.97
N THR A 29 -12.58 -12.69 6.58
CA THR A 29 -13.28 -13.85 6.00
C THR A 29 -12.68 -14.21 4.64
N ARG A 30 -12.83 -15.46 4.19
CA ARG A 30 -12.39 -15.88 2.84
C ARG A 30 -12.98 -14.99 1.72
N LYS A 31 -14.20 -14.48 1.91
CA LYS A 31 -14.85 -13.56 0.96
C LYS A 31 -14.15 -12.21 0.92
N GLN A 32 -13.87 -11.61 2.07
CA GLN A 32 -13.15 -10.33 2.15
C GLN A 32 -11.74 -10.43 1.54
N LYS A 33 -11.04 -11.55 1.77
CA LYS A 33 -9.74 -11.83 1.14
C LYS A 33 -9.84 -11.78 -0.39
N TRP A 34 -10.86 -12.43 -0.96
CA TRP A 34 -11.12 -12.39 -2.40
C TRP A 34 -11.51 -11.00 -2.91
N MET A 35 -12.27 -10.21 -2.14
CA MET A 35 -12.63 -8.84 -2.51
C MET A 35 -11.39 -7.94 -2.66
N VAL A 36 -10.40 -8.08 -1.77
CA VAL A 36 -9.13 -7.32 -1.90
C VAL A 36 -8.40 -7.70 -3.18
N VAL A 37 -8.29 -9.00 -3.46
CA VAL A 37 -7.68 -9.49 -4.69
C VAL A 37 -8.39 -8.88 -5.90
N GLN A 38 -9.72 -8.97 -5.96
CA GLN A 38 -10.49 -8.39 -7.07
C GLN A 38 -10.28 -6.89 -7.22
N CYS A 39 -10.24 -6.14 -6.11
CA CYS A 39 -9.98 -4.69 -6.12
C CYS A 39 -8.61 -4.38 -6.75
N ILE A 40 -7.55 -5.08 -6.30
CA ILE A 40 -6.20 -4.90 -6.84
C ILE A 40 -6.15 -5.29 -8.32
N VAL A 41 -6.68 -6.45 -8.69
CA VAL A 41 -6.68 -6.94 -10.09
C VAL A 41 -7.42 -5.99 -11.01
N HIS A 42 -8.53 -5.41 -10.55
CA HIS A 42 -9.31 -4.47 -11.35
C HIS A 42 -8.59 -3.13 -11.52
N ARG A 43 -8.00 -2.59 -10.45
CA ARG A 43 -7.41 -1.25 -10.46
C ARG A 43 -5.97 -1.20 -10.96
N LEU A 44 -5.18 -2.23 -10.70
CA LEU A 44 -3.75 -2.26 -11.04
C LEU A 44 -3.49 -2.01 -12.54
N PRO A 45 -4.22 -2.61 -13.49
CA PRO A 45 -4.04 -2.32 -14.92
C PRO A 45 -4.30 -0.87 -15.31
N GLU A 46 -5.25 -0.19 -14.65
CA GLU A 46 -5.60 1.22 -14.94
C GLU A 46 -4.50 2.21 -14.50
N ILE A 47 -3.68 1.78 -13.54
CA ILE A 47 -2.69 2.65 -12.88
C ILE A 47 -1.26 2.21 -13.09
N LYS A 48 -1.00 0.99 -13.58
CA LYS A 48 0.36 0.44 -13.73
C LYS A 48 1.26 1.34 -14.56
N GLU A 49 0.71 2.00 -15.58
CA GLU A 49 1.44 2.95 -16.42
C GLU A 49 1.90 4.22 -15.66
N ARG A 50 1.35 4.45 -14.46
CA ARG A 50 1.66 5.58 -13.58
C ARG A 50 2.72 5.25 -12.55
N PHE A 51 3.12 3.97 -12.38
CA PHE A 51 4.07 3.54 -11.34
C PHE A 51 5.17 2.65 -11.92
N ASP A 52 6.40 2.84 -11.44
CA ASP A 52 7.57 2.04 -11.87
C ASP A 52 7.76 0.79 -11.00
N SER A 53 7.20 0.81 -9.79
CA SER A 53 7.30 -0.29 -8.83
C SER A 53 6.12 -0.27 -7.85
N THR A 54 5.73 -1.46 -7.41
CA THR A 54 4.77 -1.65 -6.33
C THR A 54 5.47 -2.31 -5.15
N GLY A 55 4.96 -2.12 -3.94
CA GLY A 55 5.50 -2.78 -2.76
C GLY A 55 4.47 -3.07 -1.71
N SER A 56 4.72 -4.12 -0.94
CA SER A 56 3.87 -4.52 0.19
C SER A 56 4.73 -5.05 1.33
N GLY A 57 4.12 -5.17 2.49
CA GLY A 57 4.86 -5.46 3.70
C GLY A 57 4.94 -6.95 4.07
N ARG A 58 5.93 -7.76 3.66
CA ARG A 58 5.94 -9.21 4.00
C ARG A 58 5.94 -9.49 5.52
N SER A 59 5.09 -10.42 5.96
CA SER A 59 4.94 -10.84 7.36
C SER A 59 4.53 -12.30 7.42
N ASP A 60 5.17 -13.13 8.25
CA ASP A 60 4.82 -14.56 8.41
C ASP A 60 3.42 -14.78 9.01
N LYS A 61 2.80 -13.72 9.54
CA LYS A 61 1.43 -13.73 10.08
C LYS A 61 0.35 -13.47 9.03
N GLY A 62 0.75 -13.15 7.79
CA GLY A 62 -0.17 -12.97 6.67
C GLY A 62 -0.97 -11.67 6.66
N GLY A 63 -1.39 -11.27 5.46
CA GLY A 63 -2.12 -10.06 5.12
C GLY A 63 -2.23 -9.90 3.59
N VAL A 64 -2.76 -8.75 3.15
CA VAL A 64 -2.77 -8.36 1.71
C VAL A 64 -1.37 -8.38 1.11
N ASP A 65 -0.36 -8.20 1.95
CA ASP A 65 1.06 -8.18 1.61
C ASP A 65 1.61 -9.50 1.02
N ILE A 66 1.33 -10.67 1.62
CA ILE A 66 1.77 -11.97 1.08
C ILE A 66 1.10 -12.26 -0.27
N TRP A 67 -0.21 -12.03 -0.37
CA TRP A 67 -0.91 -12.34 -1.63
C TRP A 67 -0.54 -11.38 -2.74
N PHE A 68 -0.16 -10.15 -2.41
CA PHE A 68 0.26 -9.18 -3.40
C PHE A 68 1.55 -9.60 -4.13
N GLU A 69 2.52 -10.22 -3.44
CA GLU A 69 3.70 -10.83 -4.10
C GLU A 69 3.26 -11.88 -5.13
N LYS A 70 2.40 -12.82 -4.74
CA LYS A 70 1.84 -13.84 -5.64
C LYS A 70 1.00 -13.26 -6.78
N LEU A 71 0.24 -12.19 -6.52
CA LEU A 71 -0.50 -11.49 -7.56
C LEU A 71 0.47 -10.85 -8.55
N MET A 72 1.54 -10.21 -8.07
CA MET A 72 2.54 -9.60 -8.95
C MET A 72 3.29 -10.64 -9.79
N GLU A 73 3.55 -11.84 -9.27
CA GLU A 73 4.07 -12.97 -10.07
C GLU A 73 3.12 -13.34 -11.22
N ILE A 74 1.80 -13.30 -10.97
CA ILE A 74 0.77 -13.62 -11.99
C ILE A 74 0.65 -12.50 -13.02
N PHE A 75 0.75 -11.23 -12.62
CA PHE A 75 0.56 -10.08 -13.52
C PHE A 75 1.84 -9.57 -14.20
N ALA A 76 3.02 -10.12 -13.87
CA ALA A 76 4.33 -10.03 -14.56
C ALA A 76 4.86 -8.65 -15.05
N GLU A 77 4.17 -7.53 -14.79
CA GLU A 77 4.41 -6.29 -15.54
C GLU A 77 4.85 -5.09 -14.68
N VAL A 78 4.92 -5.21 -13.34
CA VAL A 78 5.43 -4.15 -12.45
C VAL A 78 6.43 -4.73 -11.46
N ASN A 79 7.54 -4.03 -11.22
CA ASN A 79 8.54 -4.45 -10.25
C ASN A 79 7.96 -4.48 -8.84
N PHE A 80 7.94 -5.65 -8.22
CA PHE A 80 7.48 -5.81 -6.84
C PHE A 80 8.64 -5.66 -5.84
N LYS A 81 8.37 -4.96 -4.72
CA LYS A 81 9.28 -4.84 -3.59
C LYS A 81 8.61 -5.23 -2.28
N ALA A 82 9.11 -6.30 -1.65
CA ALA A 82 8.68 -6.71 -0.31
C ALA A 82 9.36 -5.88 0.80
N PHE A 83 8.61 -5.53 1.85
CA PHE A 83 9.06 -4.77 3.03
C PHE A 83 8.70 -5.46 4.36
N PRO A 84 9.63 -5.88 5.19
CA PRO A 84 11.06 -6.08 5.01
C PRO A 84 11.30 -7.52 4.48
N PRO A 85 12.53 -7.95 4.25
CA PRO A 85 12.82 -9.37 4.00
C PRO A 85 12.40 -10.27 5.18
N VAL A 86 12.11 -11.53 4.86
CA VAL A 86 11.69 -12.61 5.79
C VAL A 86 12.63 -12.69 7.01
N GLY A 87 12.05 -12.85 8.22
CA GLY A 87 12.79 -13.12 9.45
C GLY A 87 12.91 -11.97 10.46
N GLU A 88 12.23 -10.84 10.28
CA GLU A 88 12.23 -9.76 11.27
C GLU A 88 11.38 -10.09 12.53
N LYS A 89 11.91 -9.73 13.71
CA LYS A 89 11.21 -9.86 15.00
C LYS A 89 10.01 -8.89 15.07
N PRO A 90 8.94 -9.21 15.81
CA PRO A 90 7.76 -8.34 15.95
C PRO A 90 8.05 -6.89 16.38
N GLN A 91 9.14 -6.66 17.12
CA GLN A 91 9.59 -5.31 17.53
C GLN A 91 10.00 -4.42 16.34
N CYS A 92 10.31 -4.98 15.17
CA CYS A 92 10.75 -4.24 13.99
C CYS A 92 9.59 -3.79 13.08
N TYR A 93 8.33 -4.13 13.41
CA TYR A 93 7.17 -3.74 12.59
C TYR A 93 7.00 -2.22 12.46
N TYR A 94 7.42 -1.43 13.45
CA TYR A 94 7.40 0.03 13.34
C TYR A 94 8.36 0.53 12.25
N ASP A 95 9.62 0.08 12.29
CA ASP A 95 10.66 0.49 11.34
C ASP A 95 10.32 0.03 9.92
N ARG A 96 9.76 -1.17 9.80
CA ARG A 96 9.15 -1.67 8.56
C ARG A 96 8.10 -0.70 8.03
N ASN A 97 7.11 -0.36 8.84
CA ASN A 97 6.00 0.51 8.46
C ASN A 97 6.52 1.90 8.03
N LYS A 98 7.51 2.43 8.77
CA LYS A 98 8.18 3.67 8.44
C LYS A 98 8.92 3.59 7.09
N ARG A 99 9.68 2.52 6.84
CA ARG A 99 10.39 2.33 5.55
C ARG A 99 9.45 2.23 4.37
N MET A 100 8.29 1.59 4.55
CA MET A 100 7.24 1.60 3.54
C MET A 100 6.76 3.03 3.30
N ALA A 101 6.33 3.73 4.36
CA ALA A 101 5.87 5.13 4.35
C ALA A 101 6.84 6.08 3.62
N ASP A 102 8.13 5.96 3.93
CA ASP A 102 9.18 6.80 3.37
C ASP A 102 9.45 6.48 1.89
N TRP A 103 9.41 5.20 1.50
CA TRP A 103 9.74 4.77 0.13
C TRP A 103 8.61 5.00 -0.88
N GLY A 104 7.35 4.79 -0.46
CA GLY A 104 6.18 4.95 -1.31
C GLY A 104 5.98 6.41 -1.74
N THR A 105 5.44 6.60 -2.94
CA THR A 105 4.88 7.89 -3.38
C THR A 105 3.37 7.92 -3.26
N GLU A 106 2.72 6.75 -3.17
CA GLU A 106 1.29 6.57 -3.03
C GLU A 106 0.99 5.35 -2.15
N PHE A 107 -0.09 5.41 -1.36
CA PHE A 107 -0.49 4.34 -0.44
C PHE A 107 -1.94 3.94 -0.60
N TRP A 108 -2.13 2.62 -0.68
CA TRP A 108 -3.42 1.94 -0.65
C TRP A 108 -3.54 1.11 0.61
N GLY A 109 -4.46 1.49 1.48
CA GLY A 109 -4.79 0.77 2.70
C GLY A 109 -6.02 -0.11 2.54
N PHE A 110 -5.98 -1.35 3.00
CA PHE A 110 -7.11 -2.25 3.05
C PHE A 110 -7.43 -2.62 4.49
N LEU A 111 -8.67 -2.39 4.92
CA LEU A 111 -9.15 -2.63 6.27
C LEU A 111 -10.47 -3.41 6.21
N PRO A 112 -10.67 -4.46 7.02
CA PRO A 112 -11.98 -5.07 7.12
C PRO A 112 -12.95 -4.12 7.84
N ILE A 113 -14.24 -4.21 7.53
CA ILE A 113 -15.29 -3.32 8.08
C ILE A 113 -15.36 -3.33 9.62
N ASN A 114 -14.98 -4.44 10.26
CA ASN A 114 -14.98 -4.60 11.71
C ASN A 114 -13.60 -4.36 12.35
N HIS A 115 -12.66 -3.72 11.63
CA HIS A 115 -11.32 -3.52 12.14
C HIS A 115 -11.24 -2.44 13.22
N SER A 116 -10.55 -2.73 14.33
CA SER A 116 -10.19 -1.68 15.27
C SER A 116 -9.26 -0.66 14.63
N LEU A 117 -9.74 0.59 14.47
CA LEU A 117 -8.94 1.69 13.92
C LEU A 117 -7.89 2.23 14.90
N LYS A 118 -7.98 1.84 16.19
CA LYS A 118 -7.10 2.36 17.25
C LYS A 118 -5.80 1.55 17.43
N ARG A 119 -5.79 0.25 17.13
CA ARG A 119 -4.62 -0.65 17.35
C ARG A 119 -4.31 -1.55 16.14
N SER A 120 -4.13 -0.93 14.97
CA SER A 120 -3.79 -1.62 13.72
C SER A 120 -2.41 -1.23 13.22
N GLY A 121 -1.57 -2.20 12.87
CA GLY A 121 -0.31 -1.94 12.15
C GLY A 121 -0.54 -1.29 10.79
N THR A 122 -1.63 -1.65 10.11
CA THR A 122 -2.04 -1.03 8.83
C THR A 122 -2.42 0.42 9.03
N MET A 123 -3.24 0.73 10.05
CA MET A 123 -3.58 2.13 10.36
C MET A 123 -2.37 2.95 10.78
N GLN A 124 -1.40 2.33 11.46
CA GLN A 124 -0.16 3.00 11.79
C GLN A 124 0.60 3.42 10.52
N THR A 125 0.76 2.53 9.54
CA THR A 125 1.39 2.86 8.26
C THR A 125 0.59 3.91 7.48
N ILE A 126 -0.74 3.78 7.44
CA ILE A 126 -1.62 4.78 6.80
C ILE A 126 -1.37 6.16 7.43
N ARG A 127 -1.38 6.27 8.77
CA ARG A 127 -1.11 7.54 9.47
C ARG A 127 0.30 8.08 9.20
N MET A 128 1.31 7.21 9.06
CA MET A 128 2.67 7.62 8.72
C MET A 128 2.76 8.21 7.32
N ALA A 129 2.11 7.57 6.34
CA ALA A 129 2.05 8.05 4.96
C ALA A 129 1.19 9.32 4.83
N ASP A 130 0.11 9.43 5.61
CA ASP A 130 -0.82 10.56 5.58
C ASP A 130 -0.14 11.84 6.08
N LYS A 131 0.70 11.73 7.13
CA LYS A 131 1.58 12.82 7.58
C LYS A 131 2.55 13.35 6.51
N GLN A 132 2.76 12.58 5.45
CA GLN A 132 3.61 12.95 4.32
C GLN A 132 2.77 13.30 3.06
N ASP A 133 1.45 13.40 3.18
CA ASP A 133 0.49 13.61 2.08
C ASP A 133 0.56 12.53 0.98
N LYS A 134 0.86 11.28 1.36
CA LYS A 134 1.03 10.16 0.41
C LYS A 134 -0.13 9.16 0.41
N VAL A 135 -1.09 9.26 1.32
CA VAL A 135 -2.25 8.36 1.32
C VAL A 135 -3.24 8.80 0.26
N THR A 136 -3.41 7.95 -0.74
CA THR A 136 -4.32 8.23 -1.86
C THR A 136 -5.62 7.46 -1.69
N HIS A 137 -5.56 6.20 -1.25
CA HIS A 137 -6.74 5.34 -1.14
C HIS A 137 -6.75 4.54 0.16
N VAL A 138 -7.90 4.51 0.83
CA VAL A 138 -8.19 3.55 1.89
C VAL A 138 -9.49 2.83 1.54
N TYR A 139 -9.44 1.51 1.47
CA TYR A 139 -10.56 0.63 1.16
C TYR A 139 -11.03 -0.04 2.44
N ILE A 140 -12.33 0.12 2.72
CA ILE A 140 -13.02 -0.64 3.76
C ILE A 140 -13.71 -1.83 3.08
N VAL A 141 -13.42 -3.03 3.54
CA VAL A 141 -13.82 -4.28 2.90
C VAL A 141 -14.80 -5.06 3.78
N SER A 142 -15.92 -5.47 3.21
CA SER A 142 -16.93 -6.32 3.82
C SER A 142 -17.09 -7.63 3.03
N ASP A 143 -17.99 -8.50 3.48
CA ASP A 143 -18.34 -9.73 2.75
C ASP A 143 -19.17 -9.46 1.48
N THR A 144 -19.74 -8.25 1.35
CA THR A 144 -20.62 -7.86 0.25
C THR A 144 -19.94 -6.92 -0.75
N GLY A 145 -18.77 -6.38 -0.43
CA GLY A 145 -18.01 -5.51 -1.33
C GLY A 145 -16.95 -4.70 -0.62
N TYR A 146 -16.50 -3.63 -1.26
CA TYR A 146 -15.60 -2.65 -0.68
C TYR A 146 -16.06 -1.24 -1.05
N PHE A 147 -15.72 -0.27 -0.21
CA PHE A 147 -15.88 1.13 -0.57
C PHE A 147 -14.60 1.90 -0.26
N GLU A 148 -14.37 2.93 -1.06
CA GLU A 148 -13.18 3.77 -1.00
C GLU A 148 -13.46 5.00 -0.13
N THR A 149 -12.54 5.33 0.77
CA THR A 149 -12.57 6.54 1.58
C THR A 149 -11.27 7.33 1.44
N LYS A 150 -11.39 8.66 1.49
CA LYS A 150 -10.24 9.58 1.46
C LYS A 150 -9.68 9.73 2.87
N SER A 151 -8.35 9.76 2.99
CA SER A 151 -7.65 9.83 4.29
C SER A 151 -7.98 11.08 5.10
N ARG A 152 -8.28 12.18 4.41
CA ARG A 152 -8.52 13.48 5.03
C ARG A 152 -9.94 13.57 5.62
N GLY A 153 -10.13 12.97 6.80
CA GLY A 153 -11.23 13.35 7.69
C GLY A 153 -12.07 12.24 8.33
N PHE A 154 -11.82 10.96 8.05
CA PHE A 154 -12.71 9.87 8.49
C PHE A 154 -12.15 8.92 9.56
N TYR A 155 -11.00 9.26 10.18
CA TYR A 155 -10.42 8.41 11.22
C TYR A 155 -11.01 8.62 12.62
N GLU A 156 -11.97 9.54 12.76
CA GLU A 156 -12.78 9.65 13.97
C GLU A 156 -13.93 8.65 13.88
N VAL A 157 -13.82 7.62 14.73
CA VAL A 157 -14.83 6.58 14.93
C VAL A 157 -16.08 7.25 15.51
N VAL A 158 -17.23 7.06 14.85
CA VAL A 158 -18.53 7.18 15.53
C VAL A 158 -18.59 6.06 16.55
N GLU A 159 -18.67 6.41 17.84
CA GLU A 159 -18.84 5.47 18.96
C GLU A 159 -20.09 4.59 18.82
#